data_AF-K9UBM6-F1
#
_entry.id   AF-K9UBM6-F1
#
_cell.length_a   1.000
_cell.length_b   1.000
_cell.length_c   1.000
_cell.angle_alpha   90.00
_cell.angle_beta   90.00
_cell.angle_gamma   90.00
#
_symmetry.space_group_name_H-M   'P 1'
#
loop_
_entity.id
_entity.type
_entity.pdbx_description
1 polymer ?
#
loop_
_entity_poly.entity_id
_entity_poly.type
_entity_poly.pdbx_seq_one_letter_code
_entity_poly.pdbx_strand_id
1 'polypeptide(L)'
;MSNPPNPDIEPLSRSQILIAMAVTSILLFGVAKLWLYLSELQLRPLSLSAIDLGFGIALGLGLTGLSAIVYAVWGVYRESADFYLAMVLKPLAIPDMVWLGILPGLSEELLFRGVMLPALGLDPIGIVLSSLCFGVLHMTNAQQWPYGVWATVVGMVLAYTMVETGNLFIPIVAHVTTNFISGLTWKLNMLDRSKPL
;
A
#
# COMPACT_ATOMS: atom_id res chain seq x y z
N MET A 1 -6.60 33.77 26.66
CA MET A 1 -6.16 33.32 25.32
C MET A 1 -7.00 32.11 24.98
N SER A 2 -8.04 32.29 24.16
CA SER A 2 -8.84 31.19 23.63
C SER A 2 -8.01 30.47 22.59
N ASN A 3 -7.74 29.18 22.78
CA ASN A 3 -7.23 28.33 21.70
C ASN A 3 -8.18 28.48 20.50
N PRO A 4 -7.67 28.65 19.26
CA PRO A 4 -8.54 28.57 18.09
C PRO A 4 -9.21 27.19 18.10
N PRO A 5 -10.48 27.08 17.68
CA PRO A 5 -11.11 25.79 17.50
C PRO A 5 -10.25 25.01 16.51
N ASN A 6 -9.67 23.91 16.98
CA ASN A 6 -9.17 22.90 16.07
C ASN A 6 -10.38 22.53 15.20
N PRO A 7 -10.34 22.69 13.87
CA PRO A 7 -11.42 22.17 13.05
C PRO A 7 -11.34 20.66 13.24
N ASP A 8 -12.20 20.14 14.11
CA ASP A 8 -12.40 18.71 14.26
C ASP A 8 -12.89 18.21 12.90
N ILE A 9 -11.95 17.81 12.05
CA ILE A 9 -12.27 17.18 10.77
C ILE A 9 -13.03 15.92 11.16
N GLU A 10 -14.34 15.93 10.93
CA GLU A 10 -15.17 14.76 11.21
C GLU A 10 -14.54 13.55 10.52
N PRO A 11 -14.31 12.45 11.26
CA PRO A 11 -13.72 11.26 10.68
C PRO A 11 -14.61 10.74 9.56
N LEU A 12 -13.98 10.36 8.44
CA LEU A 12 -14.69 9.87 7.27
C LEU A 12 -15.54 8.65 7.61
N SER A 13 -16.72 8.57 6.99
CA SER A 13 -17.60 7.41 7.11
C SER A 13 -17.05 6.19 6.38
N ARG A 14 -17.57 5.01 6.73
CA ARG A 14 -17.25 3.73 6.06
C ARG A 14 -17.41 3.83 4.54
N SER A 15 -18.52 4.41 4.08
CA SER A 15 -18.80 4.55 2.64
C SER A 15 -17.86 5.54 1.98
N GLN A 16 -17.51 6.65 2.64
CA GLN A 16 -16.54 7.61 2.12
C GLN A 16 -15.17 6.97 1.91
N ILE A 17 -14.67 6.16 2.86
CA ILE A 17 -13.39 5.44 2.70
C ILE A 17 -13.46 4.43 1.55
N LEU A 18 -14.51 3.61 1.47
CA LEU A 18 -14.65 2.62 0.41
C LEU A 18 -14.79 3.26 -0.98
N ILE A 19 -15.57 4.35 -1.09
CA ILE A 19 -15.70 5.11 -2.33
C ILE A 19 -14.37 5.76 -2.70
N ALA A 20 -13.66 6.37 -1.74
CA ALA A 20 -12.36 6.97 -1.99
C ALA A 20 -11.34 5.93 -2.49
N MET A 21 -11.27 4.75 -1.87
CA MET A 21 -10.43 3.64 -2.33
C MET A 21 -10.79 3.16 -3.74
N ALA A 22 -12.09 3.01 -4.04
CA ALA A 22 -12.54 2.59 -5.36
C ALA A 22 -12.23 3.64 -6.44
N VAL A 23 -12.54 4.91 -6.18
CA VAL A 23 -12.28 6.02 -7.09
C VAL A 23 -10.78 6.18 -7.34
N THR A 24 -9.97 6.20 -6.29
CA THR A 24 -8.51 6.27 -6.44
C THR A 24 -7.97 5.09 -7.23
N SER A 25 -8.43 3.87 -6.98
CA SER A 25 -8.00 2.69 -7.75
C SER A 25 -8.36 2.77 -9.23
N ILE A 26 -9.56 3.26 -9.56
CA ILE A 26 -9.99 3.50 -10.95
C ILE A 26 -9.15 4.60 -11.60
N LEU A 27 -8.86 5.68 -10.89
CA LEU A 27 -8.02 6.78 -11.38
C LEU A 27 -6.60 6.30 -11.66
N LEU A 28 -5.97 5.57 -10.72
CA LEU A 28 -4.63 5.02 -10.90
C LEU A 28 -4.58 4.02 -12.06
N PHE A 29 -5.60 3.18 -12.20
CA PHE A 29 -5.74 2.29 -13.36
C PHE A 29 -5.85 3.09 -14.67
N GLY A 30 -6.66 4.14 -14.71
CA GLY A 30 -6.80 5.03 -15.86
C GLY A 30 -5.49 5.70 -16.24
N VAL A 31 -4.75 6.23 -15.26
CA VAL A 31 -3.42 6.82 -15.45
C VAL A 31 -2.44 5.78 -16.00
N ALA A 32 -2.42 4.57 -15.43
CA ALA A 32 -1.54 3.49 -15.91
C ALA A 32 -1.85 3.13 -17.38
N LYS A 33 -3.13 2.99 -17.75
CA LYS A 33 -3.55 2.70 -19.12
C LYS A 33 -3.21 3.82 -20.09
N LEU A 34 -3.40 5.08 -19.69
CA LEU A 34 -3.05 6.24 -20.51
C LEU A 34 -1.53 6.32 -20.72
N TRP A 35 -0.75 6.11 -19.67
CA TRP A 35 0.71 6.11 -19.76
C TRP A 35 1.21 4.98 -20.67
N LEU A 36 0.72 3.75 -20.52
CA LEU A 36 1.03 2.65 -21.44
C LEU A 36 0.75 3.01 -22.90
N TYR A 37 -0.40 3.63 -23.16
CA TYR A 37 -0.78 4.07 -24.50
C TYR A 37 0.17 5.13 -25.06
N LEU A 38 0.55 6.13 -24.27
CA LEU A 38 1.42 7.24 -24.72
C LEU A 38 2.89 6.84 -24.86
N SER A 39 3.34 5.84 -24.10
CA SER A 39 4.73 5.40 -24.04
C SER A 39 5.05 4.22 -24.96
N GLU A 40 4.04 3.66 -25.64
CA GLU A 40 4.14 2.42 -26.43
C GLU A 40 4.73 1.22 -25.65
N LEU A 41 4.70 1.29 -24.32
CA LEU A 41 5.17 0.23 -23.45
C LEU A 41 4.21 -0.96 -23.47
N GLN A 42 4.78 -2.15 -23.45
CA GLN A 42 4.03 -3.38 -23.28
C GLN A 42 4.12 -3.85 -21.84
N LEU A 43 2.96 -4.16 -21.25
CA LEU A 43 2.92 -4.84 -19.96
C LEU A 43 3.61 -6.20 -20.09
N ARG A 44 4.48 -6.52 -19.14
CA ARG A 44 5.04 -7.87 -19.05
C ARG A 44 3.92 -8.89 -18.81
N PRO A 45 4.03 -10.10 -19.39
CA PRO A 45 3.01 -11.13 -19.23
C PRO A 45 2.86 -11.53 -17.76
N LEU A 46 1.62 -11.78 -17.35
CA LEU A 46 1.30 -12.32 -16.03
C LEU A 46 1.48 -13.83 -16.05
N SER A 47 2.38 -14.37 -15.24
CA SER A 47 2.44 -15.81 -14.96
C SER A 47 1.60 -16.10 -13.73
N LEU A 48 0.51 -16.85 -13.95
CA LEU A 48 -0.39 -17.30 -12.89
C LEU A 48 -0.08 -18.77 -12.57
N SER A 49 0.85 -18.99 -11.66
CA SER A 49 1.14 -20.33 -11.13
C SER A 49 0.93 -20.39 -9.62
N ALA A 50 0.72 -21.60 -9.09
CA ALA A 50 0.65 -21.81 -7.64
C ALA A 50 1.96 -21.44 -6.93
N ILE A 51 3.09 -21.58 -7.63
CA ILE A 51 4.41 -21.18 -7.12
C ILE A 51 4.49 -19.65 -7.02
N ASP A 52 4.08 -18.93 -8.05
CA ASP A 52 4.04 -17.45 -8.06
C ASP A 52 3.10 -16.92 -6.98
N LEU A 53 1.92 -17.54 -6.81
CA LEU A 53 0.98 -17.20 -5.74
C LEU A 53 1.60 -17.44 -4.36
N GLY A 54 2.21 -18.61 -4.15
CA GLY A 54 2.88 -18.95 -2.90
C GLY A 54 4.02 -18.01 -2.58
N PHE A 55 4.81 -17.61 -3.58
CA PHE A 55 5.88 -16.64 -3.42
C PHE A 55 5.34 -15.26 -3.05
N GLY A 56 4.30 -14.77 -3.76
CA GLY A 56 3.66 -13.50 -3.42
C GLY A 56 3.12 -13.49 -1.98
N ILE A 57 2.45 -14.56 -1.55
CA ILE A 57 1.94 -14.69 -0.17
C ILE A 57 3.10 -14.67 0.83
N ALA A 58 4.15 -15.47 0.59
CA ALA A 58 5.31 -15.55 1.48
C ALA A 58 6.02 -14.19 1.60
N LEU A 59 6.18 -13.47 0.48
CA LEU A 59 6.74 -12.14 0.44
C LEU A 59 5.88 -11.14 1.23
N GLY A 60 4.57 -11.16 1.03
CA GLY A 60 3.63 -10.30 1.75
C GLY A 60 3.64 -10.56 3.26
N LEU A 61 3.66 -11.82 3.69
CA LEU A 61 3.79 -12.18 5.10
C LEU A 61 5.14 -11.72 5.68
N GLY A 62 6.22 -11.85 4.91
CA GLY A 62 7.55 -11.33 5.27
C GLY A 62 7.56 -9.82 5.46
N LEU A 63 6.94 -9.07 4.54
CA LEU A 63 6.78 -7.62 4.63
C LEU A 63 5.93 -7.20 5.83
N THR A 64 4.85 -7.92 6.13
CA THR A 64 4.06 -7.69 7.35
C THR A 64 4.88 -7.95 8.61
N GLY A 65 5.62 -9.06 8.67
CA GLY A 65 6.49 -9.38 9.80
C GLY A 65 7.58 -8.34 10.01
N LEU A 66 8.21 -7.88 8.92
CA LEU A 66 9.20 -6.82 8.98
C LEU A 66 8.58 -5.49 9.42
N SER A 67 7.40 -5.15 8.91
CA SER A 67 6.65 -3.97 9.35
C SER A 67 6.36 -4.01 10.85
N ALA A 68 6.04 -5.18 11.41
CA ALA A 68 5.84 -5.36 12.85
C ALA A 68 7.13 -5.15 13.66
N ILE A 69 8.29 -5.59 13.15
CA ILE A 69 9.59 -5.32 13.76
C ILE A 69 9.89 -3.82 13.73
N VAL A 70 9.73 -3.16 12.58
CA VAL A 70 9.93 -1.71 12.45
C VAL A 70 8.99 -0.94 13.37
N TYR A 71 7.73 -1.35 13.46
CA TYR A 71 6.76 -0.80 14.42
C TYR A 71 7.23 -0.95 15.87
N ALA A 72 7.86 -2.07 16.23
CA ALA A 72 8.35 -2.33 17.57
C ALA A 72 9.58 -1.49 17.94
N VAL A 73 10.47 -1.19 17.00
CA VAL A 73 11.77 -0.53 17.29
C VAL A 73 11.81 0.95 16.91
N TRP A 74 10.97 1.40 15.99
CA TRP A 74 10.98 2.79 15.49
C TRP A 74 9.72 3.54 15.91
N GLY A 75 9.79 4.20 17.07
CA GLY A 75 8.65 4.90 17.67
C GLY A 75 8.02 5.97 16.79
N VAL A 76 8.83 6.70 16.02
CA VAL A 76 8.32 7.75 15.11
C VAL A 76 7.54 7.14 13.93
N TYR A 77 7.98 5.99 13.39
CA TYR A 77 7.17 5.24 12.42
C TYR A 77 5.90 4.67 13.04
N ARG A 78 5.97 4.17 14.28
CA ARG A 78 4.81 3.67 15.00
C ARG A 78 3.69 4.70 15.07
N GLU A 79 4.01 5.92 15.49
CA GLU A 79 3.04 7.02 15.58
C GLU A 79 2.43 7.35 14.21
N SER A 80 3.26 7.41 13.16
CA SER A 80 2.76 7.67 11.81
C SER A 80 1.89 6.55 11.24
N ALA A 81 2.28 5.30 11.48
CA ALA A 81 1.51 4.13 11.08
C ALA A 81 0.16 4.11 11.83
N ASP A 82 0.15 4.36 13.14
CA ASP A 82 -1.09 4.42 13.93
C ASP A 82 -2.02 5.52 13.43
N PHE A 83 -1.50 6.70 13.08
CA PHE A 83 -2.28 7.79 12.50
C PHE A 83 -2.94 7.37 11.18
N TYR A 84 -2.16 6.84 10.25
CA TYR A 84 -2.64 6.40 8.94
C TYR A 84 -3.66 5.26 9.06
N LEU A 85 -3.32 4.21 9.81
CA LEU A 85 -4.18 3.05 10.02
C LEU A 85 -5.47 3.43 10.76
N ALA A 86 -5.41 4.32 11.75
CA ALA A 86 -6.61 4.79 12.42
C ALA A 86 -7.55 5.55 11.47
N MET A 87 -7.00 6.40 10.60
CA MET A 87 -7.78 7.16 9.62
C MET A 87 -8.53 6.23 8.65
N VAL A 88 -7.84 5.21 8.12
CA VAL A 88 -8.40 4.31 7.11
C VAL A 88 -9.24 3.20 7.71
N LEU A 89 -8.80 2.58 8.81
CA LEU A 89 -9.36 1.32 9.31
C LEU A 89 -10.42 1.48 10.40
N LYS A 90 -10.44 2.59 11.16
CA LYS A 90 -11.50 2.80 12.17
C LYS A 90 -12.90 2.74 11.55
N PRO A 91 -13.19 3.39 10.41
CA PRO A 91 -14.53 3.37 9.81
C PRO A 91 -14.91 2.03 9.17
N LEU A 92 -13.92 1.22 8.76
CA LEU A 92 -14.14 -0.02 8.02
C LEU A 92 -14.60 -1.18 8.91
N ALA A 93 -15.34 -2.12 8.34
CA ALA A 93 -15.68 -3.40 8.97
C ALA A 93 -14.64 -4.48 8.61
N ILE A 94 -14.59 -5.57 9.37
CA ILE A 94 -13.64 -6.68 9.12
C ILE A 94 -13.72 -7.21 7.66
N PRO A 95 -14.90 -7.42 7.05
CA PRO A 95 -14.97 -7.88 5.67
C PRO A 95 -14.35 -6.91 4.65
N ASP A 96 -14.26 -5.62 4.99
CA ASP A 96 -13.71 -4.61 4.07
C ASP A 96 -12.19 -4.73 3.91
N MET A 97 -11.50 -5.50 4.76
CA MET A 97 -10.06 -5.73 4.64
C MET A 97 -9.70 -6.43 3.31
N VAL A 98 -10.63 -7.20 2.75
CA VAL A 98 -10.49 -7.79 1.41
C VAL A 98 -10.35 -6.69 0.36
N TRP A 99 -11.19 -5.66 0.43
CA TRP A 99 -11.15 -4.53 -0.50
C TRP A 99 -9.94 -3.63 -0.26
N LEU A 100 -9.53 -3.46 1.00
CA LEU A 100 -8.29 -2.77 1.37
C LEU A 100 -7.05 -3.46 0.78
N GLY A 101 -7.07 -4.79 0.67
CA GLY A 101 -6.01 -5.53 -0.02
C GLY A 101 -6.07 -5.37 -1.53
N ILE A 102 -7.20 -5.77 -2.12
CA ILE A 102 -7.34 -5.95 -3.57
C ILE A 102 -7.25 -4.64 -4.36
N LEU A 103 -7.97 -3.60 -3.92
CA LEU A 103 -8.10 -2.36 -4.70
C LEU A 103 -6.76 -1.63 -4.89
N PRO A 104 -6.03 -1.25 -3.82
CA PRO A 104 -4.70 -0.66 -3.97
C PRO A 104 -3.69 -1.66 -4.51
N GLY A 105 -3.70 -2.92 -4.03
CA GLY A 105 -2.74 -3.94 -4.47
C GLY A 105 -2.76 -4.22 -5.98
N LEU A 106 -3.91 -4.10 -6.64
CA LEU A 106 -4.00 -4.19 -8.10
C LEU A 106 -3.63 -2.87 -8.79
N SER A 107 -4.26 -1.77 -8.37
CA SER A 107 -4.16 -0.49 -9.10
C SER A 107 -2.80 0.17 -8.94
N GLU A 108 -2.22 0.14 -7.75
CA GLU A 108 -0.92 0.71 -7.46
C GLU A 108 0.19 -0.13 -8.09
N GLU A 109 0.18 -1.45 -7.95
CA GLU A 109 1.23 -2.28 -8.56
C GLU A 109 1.20 -2.20 -10.08
N LEU A 110 0.01 -2.12 -10.69
CA LEU A 110 -0.10 -1.86 -12.12
C LEU A 110 0.60 -0.55 -12.49
N LEU A 111 0.30 0.56 -11.79
CA LEU A 111 0.91 1.85 -12.08
C LEU A 111 2.41 1.85 -11.81
N PHE A 112 2.84 1.46 -10.62
CA PHE A 112 4.22 1.61 -10.17
C PHE A 112 5.14 0.54 -10.77
N ARG A 113 4.73 -0.73 -10.80
CA ARG A 113 5.58 -1.87 -11.22
C ARG A 113 5.31 -2.26 -12.67
N GLY A 114 4.05 -2.16 -13.09
CA GLY A 114 3.66 -2.45 -14.47
C GLY A 114 4.02 -1.35 -15.47
N VAL A 115 4.04 -0.08 -15.04
CA VAL A 115 4.21 1.06 -15.97
C VAL A 115 5.39 1.95 -15.61
N MET A 116 5.39 2.58 -14.42
CA MET A 116 6.38 3.57 -14.04
C MET A 116 7.79 2.99 -13.97
N LEU A 117 7.97 1.83 -13.33
CA LEU A 117 9.25 1.16 -13.22
C LEU A 117 9.85 0.83 -14.61
N PRO A 118 9.15 0.15 -15.54
CA PRO A 118 9.63 -0.01 -16.92
C PRO A 118 9.94 1.30 -17.65
N ALA A 119 9.14 2.36 -17.42
CA ALA A 119 9.34 3.67 -18.05
C ALA A 119 10.59 4.39 -17.53
N LEU A 120 10.94 4.21 -16.26
CA LEU A 120 12.13 4.79 -15.62
C LEU A 120 13.39 3.95 -15.84
N GLY A 121 13.23 2.66 -16.12
CA GLY A 121 14.31 1.70 -16.31
C GLY A 121 14.20 0.52 -15.35
N LEU A 122 14.51 -0.69 -15.84
CA LEU A 122 14.53 -1.92 -15.03
C LEU A 122 15.89 -2.13 -14.36
N ASP A 123 16.46 -1.04 -13.85
CA ASP A 123 17.77 -0.98 -13.23
C ASP A 123 17.64 -0.43 -11.79
N PRO A 124 18.74 -0.35 -11.02
CA PRO A 124 18.68 0.18 -9.66
C PRO A 124 18.13 1.62 -9.57
N ILE A 125 18.29 2.44 -10.62
CA ILE A 125 17.79 3.82 -10.64
C ILE A 125 16.27 3.81 -10.73
N GLY A 126 15.68 3.04 -11.66
CA GLY A 126 14.24 2.93 -11.79
C GLY A 126 13.57 2.27 -10.58
N ILE A 127 14.23 1.30 -9.93
CA ILE A 127 13.79 0.73 -8.65
C ILE A 127 13.68 1.83 -7.59
N VAL A 128 14.73 2.63 -7.42
CA VAL A 128 14.75 3.71 -6.40
C VAL A 128 13.70 4.77 -6.71
N LEU A 129 13.65 5.27 -7.94
CA LEU A 129 12.75 6.36 -8.32
C LEU A 129 11.26 5.95 -8.23
N SER A 130 10.89 4.78 -8.77
CA SER A 130 9.50 4.29 -8.66
C SER A 130 9.07 4.07 -7.20
N SER A 131 10.00 3.59 -6.35
CA SER A 131 9.74 3.36 -4.93
C SER A 131 9.66 4.64 -4.10
N LEU A 132 10.42 5.67 -4.47
CA LEU A 132 10.30 7.00 -3.87
C LEU A 132 8.93 7.61 -4.19
N CYS A 133 8.48 7.55 -5.45
CA CYS A 133 7.13 7.99 -5.83
C CYS A 133 6.05 7.22 -5.07
N PHE A 134 6.21 5.91 -4.91
CA PHE A 134 5.29 5.08 -4.12
C PHE A 134 5.24 5.54 -2.65
N GLY A 135 6.38 5.76 -2.01
CA GLY A 135 6.41 6.22 -0.62
C GLY A 135 5.84 7.63 -0.41
N VAL A 136 6.08 8.55 -1.35
CA VAL A 136 5.49 9.90 -1.33
C VAL A 136 3.95 9.83 -1.41
N LEU A 137 3.40 8.93 -2.25
CA LEU A 137 1.95 8.74 -2.34
C LEU A 137 1.33 8.30 -1.01
N HIS A 138 2.08 7.60 -0.17
CA HIS A 138 1.62 7.11 1.13
C HIS A 138 1.69 8.16 2.26
N MET A 139 2.24 9.35 2.00
CA MET A 139 2.28 10.43 2.97
C MET A 139 0.96 11.21 2.97
N THR A 140 0.17 11.11 4.05
CA THR A 140 -1.05 11.93 4.20
C THR A 140 -0.74 13.42 4.36
N ASN A 141 0.42 13.73 4.96
CA ASN A 141 0.99 15.07 5.07
C ASN A 141 2.51 14.94 5.34
N ALA A 142 3.22 16.06 5.38
CA ALA A 142 4.67 16.06 5.61
C ALA A 142 5.08 15.46 6.96
N GLN A 143 4.21 15.48 7.97
CA GLN A 143 4.48 14.86 9.28
C GLN A 143 4.46 13.33 9.20
N GLN A 144 3.80 12.73 8.21
CA GLN A 144 3.78 11.28 7.98
C GLN A 144 4.94 10.77 7.12
N TRP A 145 6.04 11.54 7.00
CA TRP A 145 7.26 11.11 6.31
C TRP A 145 7.82 9.75 6.79
N PRO A 146 7.75 9.33 8.07
CA PRO A 146 8.27 8.04 8.51
C PRO A 146 7.51 6.88 7.86
N TYR A 147 6.20 7.01 7.73
CA TYR A 147 5.36 6.05 7.01
C TYR A 147 5.71 6.03 5.52
N GLY A 148 5.93 7.20 4.92
CA GLY A 148 6.42 7.33 3.54
C GLY A 148 7.77 6.64 3.31
N VAL A 149 8.74 6.81 4.22
CA VAL A 149 10.04 6.12 4.16
C VAL A 149 9.88 4.62 4.22
N TRP A 150 9.05 4.11 5.13
CA TRP A 150 8.78 2.68 5.19
C TRP A 150 8.08 2.17 3.93
N ALA A 151 7.10 2.90 3.41
CA ALA A 151 6.44 2.59 2.15
C ALA A 151 7.42 2.60 0.96
N THR A 152 8.43 3.49 0.95
CA THR A 152 9.53 3.44 -0.04
C THR A 152 10.33 2.14 0.08
N VAL A 153 10.66 1.68 1.29
CA VAL A 153 11.38 0.41 1.49
C VAL A 153 10.55 -0.78 1.01
N VAL A 154 9.27 -0.86 1.39
CA VAL A 154 8.34 -1.87 0.86
C VAL A 154 8.30 -1.78 -0.66
N GLY A 155 8.23 -0.56 -1.20
CA GLY A 155 8.20 -0.33 -2.62
C GLY A 155 9.44 -0.81 -3.36
N MET A 156 10.62 -0.68 -2.77
CA MET A 156 11.88 -1.18 -3.31
C MET A 156 11.89 -2.70 -3.37
N VAL A 157 11.37 -3.37 -2.34
CA VAL A 157 11.25 -4.84 -2.33
C VAL A 157 10.32 -5.31 -3.45
N LEU A 158 9.14 -4.70 -3.60
CA LEU A 158 8.19 -5.06 -4.65
C LEU A 158 8.74 -4.77 -6.05
N ALA A 159 9.44 -3.64 -6.24
CA ALA A 159 10.08 -3.29 -7.50
C ALA A 159 11.23 -4.27 -7.84
N TYR A 160 12.08 -4.62 -6.88
CA TYR A 160 13.12 -5.62 -7.05
C TYR A 160 12.53 -6.97 -7.44
N THR A 161 11.49 -7.44 -6.75
CA THR A 161 10.78 -8.68 -7.11
C THR A 161 10.25 -8.63 -8.54
N MET A 162 9.67 -7.51 -8.98
CA MET A 162 9.22 -7.34 -10.36
C MET A 162 10.37 -7.44 -11.37
N VAL A 163 11.53 -6.83 -11.08
CA VAL A 163 12.70 -6.88 -11.98
C VAL A 163 13.25 -8.30 -12.09
N GLU A 164 13.47 -8.96 -10.95
CA GLU A 164 14.07 -10.30 -10.89
C GLU A 164 13.18 -11.39 -11.50
N THR A 165 11.88 -11.33 -11.21
CA THR A 165 10.95 -12.38 -11.66
C THR A 165 10.33 -12.07 -13.02
N GLY A 166 10.30 -10.79 -13.41
CA GLY A 166 9.56 -10.32 -14.57
C GLY A 166 8.04 -10.51 -14.48
N ASN A 167 7.50 -10.86 -13.32
CA ASN A 167 6.10 -11.25 -13.15
C ASN A 167 5.37 -10.28 -12.21
N LEU A 168 4.49 -9.44 -12.76
CA LEU A 168 3.71 -8.46 -12.00
C LEU A 168 2.71 -9.11 -11.02
N PHE A 169 2.36 -10.38 -11.22
CA PHE A 169 1.44 -11.08 -10.33
C PHE A 169 1.99 -11.23 -8.90
N ILE A 170 3.31 -11.48 -8.77
CA ILE A 170 3.95 -11.69 -7.47
C ILE A 170 3.88 -10.43 -6.58
N PRO A 171 4.31 -9.22 -7.03
CA PRO A 171 4.19 -8.01 -6.22
C PRO A 171 2.72 -7.62 -5.94
N ILE A 172 1.79 -7.87 -6.88
CA ILE A 172 0.34 -7.72 -6.61
C ILE A 172 -0.08 -8.57 -5.41
N VAL A 173 0.19 -9.87 -5.44
CA VAL A 173 -0.20 -10.79 -4.36
C VAL A 173 0.47 -10.41 -3.05
N ALA A 174 1.75 -10.02 -3.08
CA ALA A 174 2.48 -9.57 -1.90
C ALA A 174 1.87 -8.31 -1.28
N HIS A 175 1.52 -7.31 -2.10
CA HIS A 175 0.88 -6.08 -1.65
C HIS A 175 -0.52 -6.37 -1.08
N VAL A 176 -1.36 -7.12 -1.80
CA VAL A 176 -2.70 -7.55 -1.33
C VAL A 176 -2.60 -8.25 0.02
N THR A 177 -1.66 -9.20 0.15
CA THR A 177 -1.44 -9.94 1.40
C THR A 177 -1.00 -9.02 2.52
N THR A 178 -0.05 -8.12 2.26
CA THR A 178 0.47 -7.17 3.26
C THR A 178 -0.64 -6.29 3.81
N ASN A 179 -1.46 -5.70 2.94
CA ASN A 179 -2.55 -4.81 3.35
C ASN A 179 -3.68 -5.56 4.05
N PHE A 180 -4.04 -6.74 3.54
CA PHE A 180 -5.07 -7.58 4.17
C PHE A 180 -4.67 -7.99 5.58
N ILE A 181 -3.48 -8.55 5.78
CA ILE A 181 -3.05 -9.05 7.08
C ILE A 181 -2.81 -7.89 8.06
N SER A 182 -2.15 -6.82 7.61
CA SER A 182 -1.91 -5.64 8.48
C SER A 182 -3.22 -4.96 8.88
N GLY A 183 -4.16 -4.81 7.95
CA GLY A 183 -5.48 -4.25 8.23
C GLY A 183 -6.30 -5.12 9.17
N LEU A 184 -6.33 -6.43 8.91
CA LEU A 184 -7.06 -7.39 9.74
C LEU A 184 -6.51 -7.44 11.17
N THR A 185 -5.19 -7.58 11.32
CA THR A 185 -4.55 -7.63 12.65
C THR A 185 -4.77 -6.35 13.43
N TRP A 186 -4.63 -5.19 12.80
CA TRP A 186 -4.92 -3.89 13.43
C TRP A 186 -6.37 -3.80 13.88
N LYS A 187 -7.32 -4.19 13.02
CA LYS A 187 -8.76 -4.11 13.33
C LYS A 187 -9.15 -5.04 14.48
N LEU A 188 -8.64 -6.26 14.50
CA LEU A 188 -8.90 -7.23 15.57
C LEU A 188 -8.35 -6.74 16.91
N ASN A 189 -7.11 -6.22 16.92
CA ASN A 189 -6.49 -5.67 18.13
C ASN A 189 -7.27 -4.46 18.67
N MET A 190 -7.77 -3.60 17.77
CA MET A 190 -8.62 -2.46 18.16
C MET A 190 -9.91 -2.92 18.84
N LEU A 191 -10.60 -3.90 18.25
CA LEU A 191 -11.85 -4.43 18.80
C LEU A 191 -11.64 -5.09 20.17
N ASP A 192 -10.53 -5.81 20.35
CA ASP A 192 -10.23 -6.46 21.62
C ASP A 192 -9.99 -5.45 22.75
N ARG A 193 -9.24 -4.38 22.48
CA ARG A 193 -9.02 -3.27 23.42
C ARG A 193 -10.28 -2.46 23.77
N SER A 194 -11.32 -2.57 22.96
CA SER A 194 -12.58 -1.83 23.14
C SER A 194 -13.65 -2.57 23.96
N LYS A 195 -13.41 -3.84 24.32
CA LYS A 195 -14.34 -4.61 25.16
C LYS A 195 -14.30 -4.08 26.61
N PRO A 196 -15.46 -3.86 27.25
CA PRO A 196 -15.50 -3.58 28.69
C PRO A 196 -15.02 -4.82 29.48
N LEU A 197 -14.31 -4.57 30.60
CA LEU A 197 -13.88 -5.59 31.57
C LEU A 197 -15.06 -6.34 32.19
#